data_AF-A0A7S0TYX5-F1
#
_entry.id   AF-A0A7S0TYX5-F1
#
_cell.length_a   1.000
_cell.length_b   1.000
_cell.length_c   1.000
_cell.angle_alpha   90.00
_cell.angle_beta   90.00
_cell.angle_gamma   90.00
#
_symmetry.space_group_name_H-M   'P 1'
#
loop_
_entity.id
_entity.type
_entity.pdbx_description
1 polymer ?
#
loop_
_entity_poly.entity_id
_entity_poly.type
_entity_poly.pdbx_seq_one_letter_code
_entity_poly.pdbx_strand_id
1 'polypeptide(L)'
;RRYKFTCPLSLQQRRLMRTSSLRRSTFLTAATVISLCSPRVLAFGNAGAFVKSCFGRVSTRSKTQMAASLSPAEVTEAYTDLVSRLRRSSHLEGIGGLLGWDQQTMMPQGAEEARAKQQAALAAVIHEAKTDPAVGELLKKLKPHSSSLPPFDAANLRIASERFDQTSRMSS
;
A
#
# COMPACT_ATOMS: atom_id res chain seq x y z
N ARG A 1 -45.92 25.04 0.26
CA ARG A 1 -44.61 25.68 -0.04
C ARG A 1 -43.77 24.68 -0.84
N ARG A 2 -43.65 24.83 -2.17
CA ARG A 2 -42.79 23.97 -3.01
C ARG A 2 -41.40 24.59 -3.05
N TYR A 3 -40.39 23.93 -2.49
CA TYR A 3 -39.00 24.34 -2.68
C TYR A 3 -38.51 23.78 -4.02
N LYS A 4 -38.38 24.67 -5.02
CA LYS A 4 -37.64 24.39 -6.24
C LYS A 4 -36.16 24.42 -5.90
N PHE A 5 -35.56 23.26 -5.64
CA PHE A 5 -34.10 23.11 -5.68
C PHE A 5 -33.65 23.18 -7.14
N THR A 6 -33.45 24.40 -7.64
CA THR A 6 -32.64 24.60 -8.84
C THR A 6 -31.18 24.51 -8.39
N CYS A 7 -30.56 23.36 -8.67
CA CYS A 7 -29.14 23.13 -8.38
C CYS A 7 -28.29 24.02 -9.30
N PRO A 8 -27.52 25.01 -8.79
CA PRO A 8 -26.76 25.91 -9.64
C PRO A 8 -25.38 25.34 -10.04
N LEU A 9 -25.05 24.10 -9.67
CA LEU A 9 -23.67 23.59 -9.78
C LEU A 9 -23.28 22.93 -11.11
N SER A 10 -24.19 22.80 -12.09
CA SER A 10 -23.90 22.09 -13.34
C SER A 10 -23.24 22.96 -14.44
N LEU A 11 -23.23 24.29 -14.28
CA LEU A 11 -22.63 25.22 -15.23
C LEU A 11 -21.21 25.66 -14.84
N GLN A 12 -20.89 25.73 -13.54
CA GLN A 12 -19.59 26.20 -13.08
C GLN A 12 -18.49 25.12 -13.22
N GLN A 13 -18.85 23.84 -13.09
CA GLN A 13 -17.89 22.72 -13.30
C GLN A 13 -17.52 22.50 -14.77
N ARG A 14 -18.31 22.96 -15.76
CA ARG A 14 -17.91 22.88 -17.19
C ARG A 14 -16.87 23.93 -17.61
N ARG A 15 -16.73 25.04 -16.87
CA ARG A 15 -15.71 26.06 -17.19
C ARG A 15 -14.31 25.70 -16.71
N LEU A 16 -14.17 24.89 -15.66
CA LEU A 16 -12.86 24.55 -15.08
C LEU A 16 -12.10 23.44 -15.83
N MET A 17 -12.74 22.70 -16.73
CA MET A 17 -12.10 21.63 -17.53
C MET A 17 -11.61 22.08 -18.93
N ARG A 18 -11.74 23.37 -19.28
CA ARG A 18 -11.41 23.89 -20.64
C ARG A 18 -10.11 24.69 -20.74
N THR A 19 -9.36 24.89 -19.66
CA THR A 19 -8.21 25.82 -19.65
C THR A 19 -6.89 25.20 -19.18
N SER A 20 -6.63 23.92 -19.46
CA SER A 20 -5.34 23.26 -19.17
C SER A 20 -4.56 22.80 -20.40
N SER A 21 -4.85 23.37 -21.58
CA SER A 21 -4.03 23.17 -22.79
C SER A 21 -3.45 24.50 -23.28
N LEU A 22 -2.33 24.95 -22.71
CA LEU A 22 -1.37 25.86 -23.38
C LEU A 22 -0.19 26.17 -22.44
N ARG A 23 0.86 25.35 -22.48
CA ARG A 23 2.26 25.83 -22.39
C ARG A 23 3.22 24.78 -22.92
N ARG A 24 3.39 24.78 -24.23
CA ARG A 24 4.47 24.10 -24.95
C ARG A 24 5.09 25.13 -25.88
N SER A 25 6.25 25.67 -25.54
CA SER A 25 7.24 26.24 -26.47
C SER A 25 8.48 26.63 -25.65
N THR A 26 9.57 25.85 -25.71
CA THR A 26 10.78 26.03 -26.57
C THR A 26 11.77 27.04 -25.99
N PHE A 27 13.02 26.98 -26.46
CA PHE A 27 14.24 27.69 -26.03
C PHE A 27 14.99 26.93 -24.91
N LEU A 28 16.24 26.48 -25.03
CA LEU A 28 17.31 26.74 -25.99
C LEU A 28 18.23 25.51 -26.13
N THR A 29 18.78 25.39 -27.34
CA THR A 29 19.92 24.58 -27.77
C THR A 29 21.26 25.10 -27.22
N ALA A 30 22.14 24.19 -26.79
CA ALA A 30 23.60 24.29 -26.86
C ALA A 30 24.16 22.87 -26.62
N ALA A 31 24.76 22.21 -27.62
CA ALA A 31 26.21 22.16 -27.81
C ALA A 31 26.93 21.82 -26.48
N THR A 32 27.61 20.68 -26.32
CA THR A 32 28.92 20.47 -26.94
C THR A 32 29.32 18.99 -26.85
N VAL A 33 29.85 18.49 -27.96
CA VAL A 33 30.51 17.21 -28.13
C VAL A 33 31.95 17.33 -27.64
N ILE A 34 32.34 16.56 -26.63
CA ILE A 34 33.72 16.32 -26.20
C ILE A 34 33.69 14.92 -25.59
N SER A 35 34.59 13.98 -25.82
CA SER A 35 35.68 13.75 -26.75
C SER A 35 36.09 12.31 -26.41
N LEU A 36 36.47 11.54 -27.42
CA LEU A 36 37.08 10.23 -27.22
C LEU A 36 38.28 10.36 -26.28
N CYS A 37 38.42 9.43 -25.33
CA CYS A 37 39.72 9.03 -24.83
C CYS A 37 39.67 7.57 -24.40
N SER A 38 39.97 6.70 -25.36
CA SER A 38 40.52 5.38 -25.09
C SER A 38 42.03 5.52 -25.01
N PRO A 39 42.70 4.89 -24.03
CA PRO A 39 44.04 4.41 -24.24
C PRO A 39 44.07 2.90 -24.10
N ARG A 40 44.18 2.27 -25.26
CA ARG A 40 44.70 0.92 -25.48
C ARG A 40 46.22 1.00 -25.34
N VAL A 41 46.81 0.47 -24.27
CA VAL A 41 48.24 0.13 -24.23
C VAL A 41 48.43 -1.26 -23.61
N LEU A 42 49.03 -2.11 -24.44
CA LEU A 42 49.61 -3.44 -24.26
C LEU A 42 50.78 -3.35 -23.25
N ALA A 43 51.01 -4.25 -22.28
CA ALA A 43 51.47 -5.64 -22.36
C ALA A 43 52.60 -5.83 -21.32
N PHE A 44 53.04 -7.08 -21.13
CA PHE A 44 54.07 -7.60 -20.22
C PHE A 44 53.57 -7.82 -18.77
N GLY A 45 53.78 -8.95 -18.12
CA GLY A 45 54.61 -10.11 -18.41
C GLY A 45 54.58 -11.00 -17.15
N ASN A 46 54.76 -12.28 -17.38
CA ASN A 46 54.55 -13.42 -16.47
C ASN A 46 55.48 -13.41 -15.24
N ALA A 47 54.98 -13.75 -14.05
CA ALA A 47 55.78 -14.37 -12.98
C ALA A 47 54.86 -14.99 -11.92
N GLY A 48 54.89 -16.32 -11.81
CA GLY A 48 54.24 -17.03 -10.73
C GLY A 48 54.92 -16.78 -9.39
N ALA A 49 54.11 -16.67 -8.34
CA ALA A 49 54.54 -16.96 -6.98
C ALA A 49 53.35 -17.55 -6.23
N PHE A 50 53.38 -18.87 -6.21
CA PHE A 50 52.63 -19.76 -5.34
C PHE A 50 52.92 -19.40 -3.88
N VAL A 51 51.95 -18.79 -3.19
CA VAL A 51 51.95 -18.70 -1.73
C VAL A 51 50.71 -19.38 -1.22
N LYS A 52 50.88 -20.65 -0.82
CA LYS A 52 49.98 -21.33 0.12
C LYS A 52 50.02 -20.56 1.43
N SER A 53 48.97 -19.83 1.74
CA SER A 53 48.69 -19.41 3.11
C SER A 53 47.34 -19.98 3.53
N CYS A 54 47.43 -20.97 4.41
CA CYS A 54 46.36 -21.42 5.25
C CYS A 54 45.91 -20.25 6.12
N PHE A 55 44.84 -19.55 5.74
CA PHE A 55 44.14 -18.70 6.69
C PHE A 55 42.64 -18.83 6.53
N GLY A 56 42.04 -19.46 7.54
CA GLY A 56 40.70 -19.18 8.01
C GLY A 56 39.60 -19.30 6.96
N ARG A 57 39.01 -20.49 6.89
CA ARG A 57 37.60 -20.66 6.53
C ARG A 57 36.74 -19.84 7.50
N VAL A 58 36.56 -18.55 7.25
CA VAL A 58 35.48 -17.79 7.88
C VAL A 58 34.20 -18.28 7.22
N SER A 59 33.55 -19.18 7.94
CA SER A 59 32.19 -19.61 7.74
C SER A 59 31.26 -18.40 7.72
N THR A 60 31.01 -17.80 6.55
CA THR A 60 29.79 -17.03 6.32
C THR A 60 28.62 -18.01 6.18
N ARG A 61 28.33 -18.70 7.27
CA ARG A 61 27.11 -19.49 7.43
C ARG A 61 26.03 -18.53 7.89
N SER A 62 24.87 -18.64 7.24
CA SER A 62 23.60 -17.99 7.55
C SER A 62 23.37 -16.58 7.02
N LYS A 63 23.02 -16.48 5.73
CA LYS A 63 21.83 -15.71 5.34
C LYS A 63 20.57 -16.59 5.26
N THR A 64 20.73 -17.91 5.42
CA THR A 64 19.67 -18.92 5.30
C THR A 64 19.09 -19.38 6.65
N GLN A 65 19.64 -18.93 7.80
CA GLN A 65 19.22 -19.40 9.13
C GLN A 65 18.51 -18.34 9.98
N MET A 66 18.11 -17.20 9.40
CA MET A 66 17.38 -16.12 10.09
C MET A 66 15.87 -16.04 9.78
N ALA A 67 15.31 -17.04 9.09
CA ALA A 67 13.88 -17.04 8.73
C ALA A 67 12.94 -17.45 9.89
N ALA A 68 13.47 -17.80 11.08
CA ALA A 68 12.67 -18.38 12.16
C ALA A 68 12.54 -17.52 13.43
N SER A 69 13.31 -16.43 13.58
CA SER A 69 13.26 -15.59 14.78
C SER A 69 13.13 -14.11 14.39
N LEU A 70 11.90 -13.61 14.30
CA LEU A 70 11.65 -12.17 14.24
C LEU A 70 12.16 -11.51 15.52
N SER A 71 12.89 -10.42 15.37
CA SER A 71 13.31 -9.60 16.52
C SER A 71 12.10 -8.88 17.13
N PRO A 72 12.13 -8.53 18.44
CA PRO A 72 11.00 -7.84 19.09
C PRO A 72 10.62 -6.50 18.43
N ALA A 73 11.60 -5.80 17.85
CA ALA A 73 11.35 -4.55 17.13
C ALA A 73 10.58 -4.80 15.82
N GLU A 74 10.95 -5.83 15.04
CA GLU A 74 10.26 -6.19 13.80
C GLU A 74 8.83 -6.70 14.04
N VAL A 75 8.58 -7.40 15.16
CA VAL A 75 7.22 -7.81 15.57
C VAL A 75 6.36 -6.57 15.82
N THR A 76 6.93 -5.58 16.51
CA THR A 76 6.24 -4.31 16.80
C THR A 76 5.94 -3.54 15.51
N GLU A 77 6.91 -3.42 14.61
CA GLU A 77 6.73 -2.75 13.31
C GLU A 77 5.66 -3.45 12.45
N ALA A 78 5.74 -4.77 12.31
CA ALA A 78 4.74 -5.55 11.58
C ALA A 78 3.34 -5.43 12.20
N TYR A 79 3.23 -5.37 13.53
CA TYR A 79 1.96 -5.11 14.20
C TYR A 79 1.44 -3.69 13.91
N THR A 80 2.30 -2.67 13.91
CA THR A 80 1.89 -1.30 13.56
C THR A 80 1.40 -1.18 12.12
N ASP A 81 2.03 -1.89 11.16
CA ASP A 81 1.55 -1.93 9.78
C ASP A 81 0.19 -2.61 9.67
N LEU A 82 0.00 -3.74 10.37
CA LEU A 82 -1.30 -4.42 10.44
C LEU A 82 -2.39 -3.48 10.99
N VAL A 83 -2.10 -2.78 12.10
CA VAL A 83 -3.05 -1.83 12.71
C VAL A 83 -3.37 -0.70 11.75
N SER A 84 -2.39 -0.17 11.01
CA SER A 84 -2.60 0.87 9.99
C SER A 84 -3.59 0.41 8.92
N ARG A 85 -3.42 -0.82 8.42
CA ARG A 85 -4.31 -1.43 7.41
C ARG A 85 -5.72 -1.65 7.95
N LEU A 86 -5.86 -2.18 9.17
CA LEU A 86 -7.16 -2.37 9.82
C LEU A 86 -7.88 -1.04 10.12
N ARG A 87 -7.13 0.00 10.47
CA ARG A 87 -7.68 1.36 10.65
C ARG A 87 -8.21 1.92 9.34
N ARG A 88 -7.48 1.74 8.23
CA ARG A 88 -7.94 2.15 6.90
C ARG A 88 -9.29 1.51 6.56
N SER A 89 -9.45 0.20 6.74
CA SER A 89 -10.74 -0.46 6.49
C SER A 89 -11.84 0.06 7.42
N SER A 90 -11.54 0.29 8.70
CA SER A 90 -12.51 0.83 9.66
C SER A 90 -12.97 2.25 9.31
N HIS A 91 -12.08 3.11 8.81
CA HIS A 91 -12.46 4.44 8.33
C HIS A 91 -13.40 4.39 7.13
N LEU A 92 -13.16 3.48 6.18
CA LEU A 92 -14.04 3.27 5.04
C LEU A 92 -15.42 2.77 5.47
N GLU A 93 -15.48 1.83 6.42
CA GLU A 93 -16.73 1.37 7.03
C GLU A 93 -17.48 2.53 7.73
N GLY A 94 -16.76 3.42 8.41
CA GLY A 94 -17.33 4.63 9.01
C GLY A 94 -17.97 5.57 7.99
N ILE A 95 -17.33 5.78 6.83
CA ILE A 95 -17.92 6.53 5.71
C ILE A 95 -19.19 5.82 5.20
N GLY A 96 -19.16 4.48 5.12
CA GLY A 96 -20.34 3.69 4.75
C GLY A 96 -21.51 3.89 5.71
N GLY A 97 -21.22 3.92 7.02
CA GLY A 97 -22.20 4.23 8.06
C GLY A 97 -22.81 5.62 7.88
N LEU A 98 -22.00 6.64 7.59
CA LEU A 98 -22.48 8.00 7.33
C LEU A 98 -23.36 8.06 6.07
N LEU A 99 -22.97 7.38 4.99
CA LEU A 99 -23.79 7.31 3.76
C LEU A 99 -25.12 6.61 3.98
N GLY A 100 -25.14 5.57 4.82
CA GLY A 100 -26.37 4.87 5.21
C GLY A 100 -27.28 5.74 6.07
N TRP A 101 -26.72 6.48 7.02
CA TRP A 101 -27.48 7.44 7.82
C TRP A 101 -28.07 8.58 6.99
N ASP A 102 -27.29 9.15 6.07
CA ASP A 102 -27.76 10.23 5.19
C ASP A 102 -28.90 9.76 4.26
N GLN A 103 -28.84 8.50 3.80
CA GLN A 103 -29.93 7.88 3.06
C GLN A 103 -31.26 7.83 3.84
N GLN A 104 -31.20 7.62 5.15
CA GLN A 104 -32.38 7.51 6.01
C GLN A 104 -32.94 8.87 6.45
N THR A 105 -32.13 9.92 6.48
CA THR A 105 -32.50 11.20 7.12
C THR A 105 -32.72 12.35 6.15
N MET A 106 -31.88 12.47 5.11
CA MET A 106 -31.82 13.68 4.27
C MET A 106 -31.98 13.40 2.77
N MET A 107 -31.97 12.14 2.33
CA MET A 107 -32.00 11.81 0.92
C MET A 107 -33.33 12.20 0.25
N PRO A 108 -33.31 12.99 -0.84
CA PRO A 108 -34.52 13.34 -1.58
C PRO A 108 -35.03 12.15 -2.41
N GLN A 109 -36.33 12.14 -2.67
CA GLN A 109 -36.96 11.17 -3.57
C GLN A 109 -36.33 11.25 -4.97
N GLY A 110 -36.05 10.08 -5.57
CA GLY A 110 -35.42 9.98 -6.90
C GLY A 110 -33.89 10.00 -6.92
N ALA A 111 -33.21 10.15 -5.77
CA ALA A 111 -31.76 10.05 -5.66
C ALA A 111 -31.24 8.62 -5.34
N GLU A 112 -32.14 7.63 -5.27
CA GLU A 112 -31.85 6.25 -4.87
C GLU A 112 -30.78 5.60 -5.75
N GLU A 113 -30.86 5.76 -7.06
CA GLU A 113 -29.90 5.15 -7.99
C GLU A 113 -28.48 5.70 -7.79
N ALA A 114 -28.35 7.02 -7.61
CA ALA A 114 -27.06 7.64 -7.34
C ALA A 114 -26.48 7.19 -6.00
N ARG A 115 -27.32 7.07 -4.96
CA ARG A 115 -26.91 6.56 -3.64
C ARG A 115 -26.48 5.09 -3.70
N ALA A 116 -27.23 4.24 -4.40
CA ALA A 116 -26.89 2.85 -4.59
C ALA A 116 -25.53 2.69 -5.29
N LYS A 117 -25.25 3.49 -6.32
CA LYS A 117 -23.94 3.51 -7.01
C LYS A 117 -22.79 3.92 -6.08
N GLN A 118 -23.00 4.93 -5.22
CA GLN A 118 -22.01 5.36 -4.23
C GLN A 118 -21.71 4.26 -3.20
N GLN A 119 -22.77 3.63 -2.68
CA GLN A 119 -22.64 2.53 -1.72
C GLN A 119 -21.96 1.31 -2.34
N ALA A 120 -22.32 0.93 -3.57
CA ALA A 120 -21.70 -0.18 -4.28
C ALA A 120 -20.20 0.06 -4.53
N ALA A 121 -19.82 1.27 -4.99
CA ALA A 121 -18.43 1.62 -5.20
C ALA A 121 -17.62 1.58 -3.88
N LEU A 122 -18.19 2.11 -2.79
CA LEU A 122 -17.53 2.07 -1.48
C LEU A 122 -17.41 0.64 -0.93
N ALA A 123 -18.45 -0.19 -1.11
CA ALA A 123 -18.44 -1.58 -0.68
C ALA A 123 -17.32 -2.38 -1.37
N ALA A 124 -17.10 -2.14 -2.67
CA ALA A 124 -16.00 -2.76 -3.40
C ALA A 124 -14.62 -2.39 -2.79
N VAL A 125 -14.41 -1.10 -2.49
CA VAL A 125 -13.15 -0.63 -1.88
C VAL A 125 -12.96 -1.15 -0.46
N ILE A 126 -14.03 -1.23 0.34
CA ILE A 126 -13.99 -1.83 1.68
C ILE A 126 -13.60 -3.31 1.57
N HIS A 127 -14.22 -4.04 0.64
CA HIS A 127 -13.96 -5.46 0.44
C HIS A 127 -12.51 -5.71 0.02
N GLU A 128 -12.00 -4.94 -0.95
CA GLU A 128 -10.60 -5.00 -1.38
C GLU A 128 -9.64 -4.73 -0.20
N ALA A 129 -9.91 -3.70 0.60
CA ALA A 129 -9.08 -3.39 1.77
C ALA A 129 -9.09 -4.49 2.84
N LYS A 130 -10.20 -5.23 3.00
CA LYS A 130 -10.33 -6.32 3.98
C LYS A 130 -9.76 -7.64 3.50
N THR A 131 -9.70 -7.85 2.19
CA THR A 131 -9.20 -9.08 1.55
C THR A 131 -7.78 -8.94 0.99
N ASP A 132 -7.12 -7.81 1.24
CA ASP A 132 -5.74 -7.55 0.83
C ASP A 132 -4.81 -8.71 1.30
N PRO A 133 -4.13 -9.41 0.36
CA PRO A 133 -3.19 -10.49 0.69
C PRO A 133 -2.12 -10.06 1.68
N ALA A 134 -1.69 -8.80 1.68
CA ALA A 134 -0.69 -8.29 2.60
C ALA A 134 -1.16 -8.39 4.07
N VAL A 135 -2.46 -8.20 4.34
CA VAL A 135 -3.03 -8.40 5.68
C VAL A 135 -2.91 -9.86 6.09
N GLY A 136 -3.22 -10.79 5.18
CA GLY A 136 -3.07 -12.22 5.42
C GLY A 136 -1.62 -12.64 5.75
N GLU A 137 -0.65 -12.08 5.02
CA GLU A 137 0.77 -12.36 5.26
C GLU A 137 1.27 -11.78 6.59
N LEU A 138 0.84 -10.56 6.96
CA LEU A 138 1.15 -9.97 8.27
C LEU A 138 0.56 -10.80 9.41
N LEU A 139 -0.68 -11.28 9.26
CA LEU A 139 -1.33 -12.14 10.25
C LEU A 139 -0.58 -13.47 10.42
N LYS A 140 -0.16 -14.11 9.33
CA LYS A 140 0.66 -15.34 9.38
C LYS A 140 2.01 -15.07 10.04
N LYS A 141 2.65 -13.93 9.74
CA LYS A 141 3.93 -13.50 10.31
C LYS A 141 3.83 -13.26 11.81
N LEU A 142 2.75 -12.66 12.30
CA LEU A 142 2.58 -12.27 13.70
C LEU A 142 2.02 -13.38 14.60
N LYS A 143 1.22 -14.31 14.06
CA LYS A 143 0.60 -15.41 14.84
C LYS A 143 1.58 -16.19 15.74
N PRO A 144 2.77 -16.62 15.26
CA PRO A 144 3.75 -17.33 16.10
C PRO A 144 4.33 -16.49 17.23
N HIS A 145 4.31 -15.16 17.09
CA HIS A 145 4.90 -14.21 18.04
C HIS A 145 3.85 -13.53 18.94
N SER A 146 2.63 -14.07 19.00
CA SER A 146 1.54 -13.51 19.80
C SER A 146 1.86 -13.41 21.30
N SER A 147 2.69 -14.30 21.83
CA SER A 147 3.16 -14.25 23.22
C SER A 147 4.15 -13.11 23.51
N SER A 148 4.76 -12.54 22.48
CA SER A 148 5.69 -11.40 22.59
C SER A 148 4.96 -10.05 22.62
N LEU A 149 3.65 -10.03 22.36
CA LEU A 149 2.85 -8.81 22.31
C LEU A 149 2.08 -8.58 23.61
N PRO A 150 1.70 -7.32 23.91
CA PRO A 150 0.79 -7.01 25.00
C PRO A 150 -0.54 -7.80 24.89
N PRO A 151 -1.22 -8.12 26.01
CA PRO A 151 -2.44 -8.93 25.99
C PRO A 151 -3.55 -8.38 25.08
N PHE A 152 -3.73 -7.06 25.03
CA PHE A 152 -4.71 -6.42 24.14
C PHE A 152 -4.36 -6.60 22.66
N ASP A 153 -3.08 -6.50 22.32
CA ASP A 153 -2.61 -6.63 20.93
C ASP A 153 -2.73 -8.08 20.45
N ALA A 154 -2.43 -9.05 21.33
CA ALA A 154 -2.66 -10.47 21.05
C ALA A 154 -4.16 -10.77 20.83
N ALA A 155 -5.06 -10.13 21.59
CA ALA A 155 -6.51 -10.25 21.38
C ALA A 155 -6.95 -9.64 20.04
N ASN A 156 -6.41 -8.48 19.69
CA ASN A 156 -6.66 -7.84 18.39
C ASN A 156 -6.22 -8.73 17.24
N LEU A 157 -5.05 -9.37 17.33
CA LEU A 157 -4.56 -10.31 16.33
C LEU A 157 -5.49 -11.50 16.14
N ARG A 158 -5.99 -12.09 17.24
CA ARG A 158 -6.94 -13.20 17.18
C ARG A 158 -8.21 -12.80 16.44
N ILE A 159 -8.84 -11.70 16.85
CA ILE A 159 -10.09 -11.20 16.25
C ILE A 159 -9.87 -10.80 14.79
N ALA A 160 -8.76 -10.12 14.48
CA ALA A 160 -8.42 -9.73 13.12
C ALA A 160 -8.24 -10.95 12.21
N SER A 161 -7.59 -12.00 12.71
CA SER A 161 -7.41 -13.25 11.95
C SER A 161 -8.72 -13.96 11.67
N GLU A 162 -9.61 -14.04 12.65
CA GLU A 162 -10.94 -14.63 12.48
C GLU A 162 -11.77 -13.85 11.45
N ARG A 163 -11.76 -12.51 11.54
CA ARG A 163 -12.45 -11.64 10.57
C ARG A 163 -11.89 -11.76 9.16
N PHE A 164 -10.58 -11.88 9.01
CA PHE A 164 -9.92 -12.09 7.72
C PHE A 164 -10.32 -13.45 7.12
N ASP A 165 -10.32 -14.51 7.93
CA ASP A 165 -10.73 -15.85 7.51
C ASP A 165 -12.22 -15.88 7.10
N GLN A 166 -13.10 -15.17 7.82
CA GLN A 166 -14.52 -15.05 7.45
C GLN A 166 -14.70 -14.28 6.14
N THR A 167 -14.05 -13.13 6.00
CA THR A 167 -14.22 -12.26 4.82
C THR A 167 -13.65 -12.91 3.56
N SER A 168 -12.51 -13.62 3.68
CA SER A 168 -11.89 -14.33 2.55
C SER A 168 -12.73 -15.51 2.05
N ARG A 169 -13.45 -16.22 2.93
CA ARG A 169 -14.36 -17.32 2.53
C ARG A 169 -15.56 -16.86 1.71
N MET A 170 -16.06 -15.65 1.98
CA MET A 170 -17.22 -15.10 1.26
C MET A 170 -16.88 -14.59 -0.14
N SER A 171 -15.58 -14.46 -0.46
CA SER A 171 -15.10 -13.91 -1.73
C SER A 171 -14.75 -14.99 -2.77
N SER A 172 -14.83 -16.27 -2.41
CA SER A 172 -14.60 -17.43 -3.29
C SER A 172 -15.93 -18.00 -3.77
#